data_AF-A0A9X4KCE5-F1
#
_entry.id   AF-A0A9X4KCE5-F1
#
_cell.length_a   1.000
_cell.length_b   1.000
_cell.length_c   1.000
_cell.angle_alpha   90.00
_cell.angle_beta   90.00
_cell.angle_gamma   90.00
#
_symmetry.space_group_name_H-M   'P 1'
#
loop_
_entity.id
_entity.type
_entity.pdbx_description
1 polymer ?
#
loop_
_entity_poly.entity_id
_entity_poly.type
_entity_poly.pdbx_seq_one_letter_code
_entity_poly.pdbx_strand_id
1 'polypeptide(L)'
;MGKWELHRFYYKDNLVRSHMPPTAVYGKMSLRSYLNKYGSVYIKPNYEHQGAGIIKAWKTDSGRYKYVKVSGKATELPSPNALHRKLKLRKKPIHVVQKAIPLAKAGGRSFDIRVMMMRHRSRWTYIGMLAKVAGAGSVITNVRRGNGYVLSVPEALRQAGQKSHAAKMEMLKKAKL
;
A
#
# COMPACT_ATOMS: atom_id res chain seq x y z
N MET A 1 8.32 10.73 -12.16
CA MET A 1 6.92 10.35 -12.45
C MET A 1 6.13 10.22 -11.17
N GLY A 2 4.87 10.65 -11.15
CA GLY A 2 3.98 10.44 -10.00
C GLY A 2 3.33 9.05 -10.01
N LYS A 3 2.61 8.73 -8.93
CA LYS A 3 1.92 7.44 -8.74
C LYS A 3 0.88 7.15 -9.83
N TRP A 4 0.17 8.17 -10.31
CA TRP A 4 -0.87 8.03 -11.31
C TRP A 4 -0.29 7.71 -12.68
N GLU A 5 0.79 8.40 -13.06
CA GLU A 5 1.53 8.16 -14.28
C GLU A 5 2.13 6.75 -14.27
N LEU A 6 2.71 6.34 -13.14
CA LEU A 6 3.26 5.00 -12.96
C LEU A 6 2.17 3.91 -13.04
N HIS A 7 1.02 4.15 -12.40
CA HIS A 7 -0.13 3.25 -12.50
C HIS A 7 -0.58 3.09 -13.95
N ARG A 8 -0.80 4.20 -14.68
CA ARG A 8 -1.21 4.15 -16.09
C ARG A 8 -0.18 3.47 -16.99
N PHE A 9 1.12 3.62 -16.70
CA PHE A 9 2.18 2.96 -17.44
C PHE A 9 2.10 1.44 -17.27
N TYR A 10 2.13 0.93 -16.03
CA TYR A 10 2.11 -0.51 -15.77
C TYR A 10 0.77 -1.18 -16.09
N TYR A 11 -0.34 -0.44 -16.05
CA TYR A 11 -1.66 -1.00 -16.38
C TYR A 11 -1.78 -1.41 -17.86
N LYS A 12 -0.87 -0.93 -18.74
CA LYS A 12 -0.81 -1.36 -20.14
C LYS A 12 -0.24 -2.77 -20.32
N ASP A 13 0.53 -3.24 -19.34
CA ASP A 13 1.16 -4.56 -19.39
C ASP A 13 0.19 -5.62 -18.85
N ASN A 14 -0.07 -6.68 -19.65
CA ASN A 14 -1.02 -7.72 -19.30
C ASN A 14 -0.59 -8.57 -18.10
N LEU A 15 0.71 -8.80 -17.93
CA LEU A 15 1.26 -9.58 -16.82
C LEU A 15 1.15 -8.80 -15.51
N VAL A 16 1.32 -7.48 -15.55
CA VAL A 16 1.28 -6.64 -14.35
C VAL A 16 -0.16 -6.22 -13.98
N ARG A 17 -1.00 -5.96 -14.97
CA ARG A 17 -2.36 -5.41 -14.79
C ARG A 17 -3.23 -6.21 -13.82
N SER A 18 -3.19 -7.54 -13.89
CA SER A 18 -3.98 -8.43 -13.01
C SER A 18 -3.60 -8.32 -11.53
N HIS A 19 -2.36 -7.91 -11.24
CA HIS A 19 -1.83 -7.76 -9.88
C HIS A 19 -1.93 -6.34 -9.34
N MET A 20 -2.39 -5.39 -10.16
CA MET A 20 -2.50 -4.00 -9.74
C MET A 20 -3.82 -3.72 -9.01
N PRO A 21 -3.77 -3.07 -7.84
CA PRO A 21 -5.00 -2.65 -7.17
C PRO A 21 -5.70 -1.56 -8.01
N PRO A 22 -7.03 -1.62 -8.16
CA PRO A 22 -7.80 -0.55 -8.76
C PRO A 22 -7.42 0.81 -8.16
N THR A 23 -7.10 1.76 -9.04
CA THR A 23 -6.65 3.11 -8.67
C THR A 23 -7.30 4.13 -9.59
N ALA A 24 -7.68 5.27 -9.04
CA ALA A 24 -8.18 6.42 -9.79
C ALA A 24 -7.58 7.72 -9.23
N VAL A 25 -7.69 8.80 -10.00
CA VAL A 25 -7.47 10.15 -9.47
C VAL A 25 -8.48 10.42 -8.36
N TYR A 26 -8.00 10.95 -7.23
CA TYR A 26 -8.82 11.29 -6.08
C TYR A 26 -9.74 12.47 -6.40
N GLY A 27 -11.01 12.33 -6.02
CA GLY A 27 -12.03 13.35 -6.05
C GLY A 27 -13.23 12.89 -5.21
N LYS A 28 -14.21 13.78 -5.00
CA LYS A 28 -15.42 13.47 -4.21
C LYS A 28 -16.11 12.20 -4.72
N MET A 29 -16.31 12.11 -6.05
CA MET A 29 -17.00 10.99 -6.68
C MET A 29 -16.19 9.70 -6.63
N SER A 30 -14.89 9.74 -6.92
CA SER A 30 -14.03 8.55 -6.89
C SER A 30 -13.82 8.04 -5.46
N LEU A 31 -13.71 8.92 -4.46
CA LEU A 31 -13.68 8.51 -3.05
C LEU A 31 -14.95 7.76 -2.67
N ARG A 32 -16.12 8.32 -2.99
CA ARG A 32 -17.42 7.70 -2.69
C ARG A 32 -17.54 6.35 -3.37
N SER A 33 -17.28 6.28 -4.68
CA SER A 33 -17.43 5.03 -5.44
C SER A 33 -16.47 3.95 -4.97
N TYR A 34 -15.22 4.30 -4.66
CA TYR A 34 -14.24 3.34 -4.18
C TYR A 34 -14.54 2.83 -2.76
N LEU A 35 -14.97 3.71 -1.84
CA LEU A 35 -15.38 3.27 -0.50
C LEU A 35 -16.61 2.36 -0.55
N ASN A 36 -17.59 2.68 -1.41
CA ASN A 36 -18.77 1.84 -1.60
C ASN A 36 -18.42 0.48 -2.21
N LYS A 37 -17.54 0.47 -3.22
CA LYS A 37 -17.17 -0.75 -3.96
C LYS A 37 -16.20 -1.65 -3.19
N TYR A 38 -15.26 -1.07 -2.45
CA TYR A 38 -14.14 -1.81 -1.86
C TYR A 38 -14.11 -1.83 -0.33
N GLY A 39 -14.94 -1.01 0.34
CA GLY A 39 -14.99 -0.90 1.80
C GLY A 39 -13.79 -0.18 2.43
N SER A 40 -12.58 -0.32 1.88
CA SER A 40 -11.38 0.38 2.35
C SER A 40 -10.48 0.84 1.20
N VAL A 41 -9.89 2.03 1.39
CA VAL A 41 -9.04 2.70 0.40
C VAL A 41 -7.83 3.35 1.05
N TYR A 42 -6.77 3.50 0.26
CA TYR A 42 -5.69 4.44 0.53
C TYR A 42 -5.82 5.67 -0.37
N ILE A 43 -5.64 6.85 0.21
CA ILE A 43 -5.50 8.11 -0.49
C ILE A 43 -4.03 8.52 -0.37
N LYS A 44 -3.37 8.76 -1.51
CA LYS A 44 -1.92 8.96 -1.58
C LYS A 44 -1.62 10.22 -2.41
N PRO A 45 -0.77 11.15 -1.96
CA PRO A 45 -0.33 12.26 -2.80
C PRO A 45 0.45 11.73 -4.00
N ASN A 46 0.29 12.33 -5.19
CA ASN A 46 0.82 11.76 -6.43
C ASN A 46 2.36 11.76 -6.46
N TYR A 47 2.98 12.84 -6.01
CA TYR A 47 4.44 13.07 -6.11
C TYR A 47 5.20 12.89 -4.79
N GLU A 48 4.51 12.53 -3.70
CA GLU A 48 5.18 12.31 -2.41
C GLU A 48 5.85 10.95 -2.31
N HIS A 49 6.93 10.86 -1.54
CA HIS A 49 7.65 9.61 -1.31
C HIS A 49 7.64 9.22 0.18
N GLN A 50 8.22 8.07 0.50
CA GLN A 50 8.45 7.61 1.89
C GLN A 50 7.19 7.49 2.77
N GLY A 51 6.00 7.36 2.16
CA GLY A 51 4.74 7.25 2.90
C GLY A 51 4.21 8.57 3.48
N ALA A 52 4.79 9.71 3.09
CA ALA A 52 4.28 11.02 3.50
C ALA A 52 2.84 11.24 3.00
N GLY A 53 2.00 11.81 3.87
CA GLY A 53 0.63 12.21 3.51
C GLY A 53 -0.32 11.06 3.16
N ILE A 54 0.05 9.79 3.40
CA ILE A 54 -0.85 8.65 3.14
C ILE A 54 -2.00 8.66 4.16
N ILE A 55 -3.21 8.52 3.63
CA ILE A 55 -4.43 8.41 4.42
C ILE A 55 -5.05 7.04 4.14
N LYS A 56 -5.37 6.28 5.18
CA LYS A 56 -6.25 5.11 5.04
C LYS A 56 -7.65 5.51 5.44
N ALA A 57 -8.64 5.18 4.63
CA ALA A 57 -10.06 5.36 4.95
C ALA A 57 -10.82 4.04 4.77
N TRP A 58 -11.84 3.82 5.59
CA TRP A 58 -12.66 2.62 5.51
C TRP A 58 -14.08 2.87 6.01
N LYS A 59 -15.02 2.09 5.48
CA LYS A 59 -16.38 1.95 5.99
C LYS A 59 -16.37 0.95 7.15
N THR A 60 -17.14 1.25 8.18
CA THR A 60 -17.35 0.39 9.36
C THR A 60 -18.67 -0.36 9.24
N ASP A 61 -18.86 -1.38 10.06
CA ASP A 61 -20.07 -2.21 10.03
C ASP A 61 -21.33 -1.44 10.41
N SER A 62 -21.20 -0.40 11.25
CA SER A 62 -22.29 0.54 11.60
C SER A 62 -22.62 1.54 10.47
N GLY A 63 -22.04 1.39 9.29
CA GLY A 63 -22.25 2.29 8.15
C GLY A 63 -21.49 3.61 8.24
N ARG A 64 -20.72 3.85 9.32
CA ARG A 64 -19.86 5.02 9.52
C ARG A 64 -18.56 4.91 8.75
N TYR A 65 -17.83 6.01 8.62
CA TYR A 65 -16.55 6.05 7.90
C TYR A 65 -15.43 6.50 8.83
N LYS A 66 -14.30 5.80 8.80
CA LYS A 66 -13.11 6.16 9.57
C LYS A 66 -11.95 6.50 8.66
N TYR A 67 -11.06 7.37 9.13
CA TYR A 67 -9.77 7.59 8.48
C TYR A 67 -8.65 7.81 9.49
N VAL A 68 -7.43 7.53 9.07
CA VAL A 68 -6.19 7.84 9.80
C VAL A 68 -5.12 8.33 8.81
N LYS A 69 -4.33 9.31 9.22
CA LYS A 69 -3.20 9.84 8.43
C LYS A 69 -1.91 9.22 8.93
N VAL A 70 -1.27 8.35 8.16
CA VAL A 70 -0.02 7.65 8.50
C VAL A 70 -0.12 6.73 9.74
N SER A 71 -0.42 7.28 10.91
CA SER A 71 -0.57 6.62 12.20
C SER A 71 -1.48 7.44 13.12
N GLY A 72 -1.94 6.85 14.22
CA GLY A 72 -2.68 7.55 15.27
C GLY A 72 -4.16 7.17 15.35
N LYS A 73 -4.93 7.91 16.15
CA LYS A 73 -6.34 7.62 16.41
C LYS A 73 -7.17 7.88 15.15
N ALA A 74 -7.97 6.87 14.78
CA ALA A 74 -8.90 7.01 13.67
C ALA A 74 -9.96 8.07 14.01
N THR A 75 -10.23 8.96 13.06
CA THR A 75 -11.35 9.90 13.14
C THR A 75 -12.55 9.30 12.43
N GLU A 76 -13.71 9.32 13.09
CA GLU A 76 -14.96 8.83 12.52
C GLU A 76 -15.81 9.97 11.94
N LEU A 77 -16.50 9.70 10.84
CA LEU A 77 -17.34 10.62 10.09
C LEU A 77 -18.60 9.92 9.57
N PRO A 78 -19.71 10.67 9.40
CA PRO A 78 -21.01 10.10 9.03
C PRO A 78 -21.11 9.66 7.56
N SER A 79 -20.26 10.18 6.66
CA SER A 79 -20.40 9.91 5.22
C SER A 79 -19.09 10.11 4.45
N PRO A 80 -18.98 9.57 3.22
CA PRO A 80 -17.85 9.85 2.32
C PRO A 80 -17.73 11.34 1.97
N ASN A 81 -18.86 12.06 1.95
CA ASN A 81 -18.88 13.50 1.69
C ASN A 81 -18.29 14.27 2.88
N ALA A 82 -18.64 13.90 4.11
CA ALA A 82 -18.03 14.47 5.31
C ALA A 82 -16.53 14.19 5.36
N LEU A 83 -16.12 12.97 5.00
CA LEU A 83 -14.71 12.60 4.84
C LEU A 83 -14.00 13.48 3.82
N HIS A 84 -14.54 13.60 2.61
CA HIS A 84 -13.96 14.44 1.56
C HIS A 84 -13.74 15.88 2.05
N ARG A 85 -14.74 16.49 2.69
CA ARG A 85 -14.65 17.84 3.26
C ARG A 85 -13.61 17.93 4.38
N LYS A 86 -13.56 16.95 5.28
CA LYS A 86 -12.62 16.94 6.41
C LYS A 86 -11.16 16.83 5.95
N LEU A 87 -10.90 16.05 4.89
CA LEU A 87 -9.54 15.88 4.39
C LEU A 87 -8.96 17.17 3.77
N LYS A 88 -9.80 18.09 3.30
CA LYS A 88 -9.42 19.39 2.70
C LYS A 88 -8.27 19.26 1.67
N LEU A 89 -8.24 18.15 0.92
CA LEU A 89 -7.20 17.94 -0.08
C LEU A 89 -7.42 18.90 -1.24
N ARG A 90 -6.41 19.73 -1.51
CA ARG A 90 -6.40 20.69 -2.62
C ARG A 90 -6.40 19.93 -3.96
N LYS A 91 -6.88 20.60 -5.03
CA LYS A 91 -6.80 20.06 -6.41
C LYS A 91 -5.34 19.78 -6.83
N LYS A 92 -4.39 20.56 -6.30
CA LYS A 92 -2.94 20.35 -6.43
C LYS A 92 -2.29 20.35 -5.03
N PRO A 93 -1.37 19.42 -4.73
CA PRO A 93 -0.92 18.32 -5.60
C PRO A 93 -2.02 17.29 -5.83
N ILE A 94 -1.97 16.63 -7.00
CA ILE A 94 -2.90 15.54 -7.34
C ILE A 94 -2.79 14.45 -6.27
N HIS A 95 -3.91 13.85 -5.90
CA HIS A 95 -3.95 12.66 -5.06
C HIS A 95 -4.55 11.51 -5.88
N VAL A 96 -4.23 10.28 -5.50
CA VAL A 96 -4.88 9.07 -6.01
C VAL A 96 -5.68 8.40 -4.90
N VAL A 97 -6.79 7.77 -5.27
CA VAL A 97 -7.53 6.83 -4.42
C VAL A 97 -7.31 5.41 -4.95
N GLN A 98 -6.93 4.50 -4.07
CA GLN A 98 -6.57 3.13 -4.43
C GLN A 98 -7.26 2.16 -3.49
N LYS A 99 -7.76 1.03 -4.02
CA LYS A 99 -8.27 -0.08 -3.19
C LYS A 99 -7.24 -0.49 -2.13
N ALA A 100 -7.66 -0.59 -0.87
CA ALA A 100 -6.79 -1.15 0.16
C ALA A 100 -6.68 -2.67 0.00
N ILE A 101 -5.45 -3.18 0.05
CA ILE A 101 -5.18 -4.62 0.04
C ILE A 101 -5.10 -5.09 1.51
N PRO A 102 -5.82 -6.15 1.89
CA PRO A 102 -5.61 -6.80 3.18
C PRO A 102 -4.21 -7.41 3.22
N LEU A 103 -3.26 -6.73 3.87
CA LEU A 103 -1.89 -7.21 3.98
C LEU A 103 -1.80 -8.34 5.00
N ALA A 104 -0.98 -9.34 4.68
CA ALA A 104 -0.54 -10.34 5.63
C ALA A 104 0.13 -9.68 6.84
N LYS A 105 0.08 -10.34 7.99
CA LYS A 105 0.54 -9.80 9.26
C LYS A 105 1.61 -10.68 9.88
N ALA A 106 2.75 -10.10 10.22
CA ALA A 106 3.78 -10.75 11.03
C ALA A 106 3.64 -10.22 12.47
N GLY A 107 3.42 -11.12 13.44
CA GLY A 107 3.18 -10.72 14.83
C GLY A 107 2.01 -9.73 14.99
N GLY A 108 0.92 -9.95 14.24
CA GLY A 108 -0.26 -9.08 14.24
C GLY A 108 -0.12 -7.74 13.49
N ARG A 109 1.06 -7.42 12.94
CA ARG A 109 1.35 -6.17 12.22
C ARG A 109 1.51 -6.39 10.72
N SER A 110 0.88 -5.53 9.91
CA SER A 110 1.00 -5.61 8.45
C SER A 110 2.44 -5.45 7.98
N PHE A 111 2.82 -6.17 6.92
CA PHE A 111 4.12 -5.99 6.27
C PHE A 111 4.00 -5.90 4.75
N ASP A 112 5.01 -5.30 4.11
CA ASP A 112 5.23 -5.43 2.67
C ASP A 112 6.61 -6.05 2.39
N ILE A 113 6.78 -6.61 1.19
CA ILE A 113 8.06 -7.13 0.74
C ILE A 113 8.70 -6.10 -0.19
N ARG A 114 9.94 -5.71 0.14
CA ARG A 114 10.80 -4.93 -0.74
C ARG A 114 11.70 -5.89 -1.50
N VAL A 115 11.46 -6.02 -2.81
CA VAL A 115 12.41 -6.63 -3.74
C VAL A 115 13.41 -5.56 -4.17
N MET A 116 14.69 -5.89 -4.17
CA MET A 116 15.78 -5.00 -4.55
C MET A 116 16.43 -5.54 -5.82
N MET A 117 16.56 -4.66 -6.81
CA MET A 117 17.18 -4.93 -8.10
C MET A 117 18.31 -3.92 -8.31
N MET A 118 19.42 -4.35 -8.92
CA MET A 118 20.54 -3.50 -9.30
C MET A 118 20.67 -3.53 -10.83
N ARG A 119 20.91 -2.38 -11.45
CA ARG A 119 21.19 -2.31 -12.88
C ARG A 119 22.69 -2.20 -13.12
N HIS A 120 23.27 -3.15 -13.83
CA HIS A 120 24.67 -3.13 -14.25
C HIS A 120 24.75 -3.40 -15.76
N ARG A 121 25.46 -2.53 -16.50
CA ARG A 121 25.63 -2.62 -17.98
C ARG A 121 24.31 -2.97 -18.71
N SER A 122 23.27 -2.19 -18.41
CA SER A 122 21.91 -2.35 -18.93
C SER A 122 21.11 -3.58 -18.48
N ARG A 123 21.68 -4.52 -17.72
CA ARG A 123 20.97 -5.67 -17.17
C ARG A 123 20.49 -5.41 -15.75
N TRP A 124 19.26 -5.82 -15.45
CA TRP A 124 18.72 -5.80 -14.08
C TRP A 124 18.99 -7.13 -13.40
N THR A 125 19.62 -7.10 -12.23
CA THR A 125 19.96 -8.28 -11.44
C THR A 125 19.27 -8.19 -10.08
N TYR A 126 18.68 -9.28 -9.62
CA TYR A 126 18.13 -9.38 -8.28
C TYR A 126 19.25 -9.38 -7.23
N ILE A 127 19.15 -8.53 -6.22
CA ILE A 127 20.17 -8.41 -5.17
C ILE A 127 19.66 -8.78 -3.77
N GLY A 128 18.36 -8.95 -3.59
CA GLY A 128 17.80 -9.36 -2.32
C GLY A 128 16.37 -8.89 -2.08
N MET A 129 15.80 -9.33 -0.98
CA MET A 129 14.51 -8.85 -0.51
C MET A 129 14.41 -8.87 1.01
N LEU A 130 13.56 -8.00 1.54
CA LEU A 130 13.28 -7.90 2.96
C LEU A 130 11.80 -7.62 3.19
N ALA A 131 11.29 -8.01 4.35
CA ALA A 131 9.95 -7.66 4.79
C ALA A 131 10.01 -6.42 5.69
N LYS A 132 9.25 -5.36 5.35
CA LYS A 132 9.11 -4.17 6.18
C LYS A 132 7.81 -4.27 6.99
N VAL A 133 7.95 -4.50 8.28
CA VAL A 133 6.81 -4.62 9.20
C VAL A 133 6.42 -3.22 9.69
N ALA A 134 5.13 -2.92 9.69
CA ALA A 134 4.60 -1.66 10.19
C ALA A 134 4.75 -1.54 11.72
N GLY A 135 4.97 -0.32 12.22
CA GLY A 135 4.90 -0.04 13.66
C GLY A 135 3.48 -0.10 14.20
N ALA A 136 3.34 0.10 15.51
CA ALA A 136 2.05 -0.05 16.21
C ALA A 136 1.10 1.06 15.75
N GLY A 137 -0.12 0.69 15.38
CA GLY A 137 -1.13 1.66 14.92
C GLY A 137 -0.79 2.38 13.60
N SER A 138 0.30 2.00 12.91
CA SER A 138 0.67 2.58 11.62
C SER A 138 -0.11 1.92 10.49
N VAL A 139 -0.62 2.73 9.55
CA VAL A 139 -1.23 2.21 8.31
C VAL A 139 -0.25 2.10 7.16
N ILE A 140 1.02 2.43 7.42
CA ILE A 140 2.12 2.30 6.47
C ILE A 140 3.23 1.40 7.03
N THR A 141 3.88 0.70 6.12
CA THR A 141 5.03 -0.21 6.31
C THR A 141 6.35 0.49 6.01
N ASN A 142 6.37 1.83 5.94
CA ASN A 142 7.63 2.57 5.89
C ASN A 142 8.28 2.52 7.27
N VAL A 143 9.41 1.85 7.40
CA VAL A 143 10.10 1.60 8.67
C VAL A 143 10.39 2.91 9.42
N ARG A 144 11.03 3.88 8.75
CA ARG A 144 11.41 5.17 9.37
C ARG A 144 10.20 5.99 9.79
N ARG A 145 9.20 6.13 8.93
CA ARG A 145 8.04 7.01 9.19
C ARG A 145 6.96 6.37 10.06
N GLY A 146 6.80 5.05 9.93
CA GLY A 146 5.79 4.27 10.63
C GLY A 146 6.30 3.62 11.90
N ASN A 147 7.51 3.96 12.36
CA ASN A 147 8.22 3.35 13.50
C ASN A 147 8.18 1.81 13.46
N GLY A 148 8.46 1.26 12.28
CA GLY A 148 8.44 -0.17 11.99
C GLY A 148 9.80 -0.83 12.19
N TYR A 149 9.92 -2.06 11.72
CA TYR A 149 11.18 -2.81 11.73
C TYR A 149 11.27 -3.73 10.51
N VAL A 150 12.43 -4.35 10.30
CA VAL A 150 12.67 -5.26 9.18
C VAL A 150 12.77 -6.70 9.66
N LEU A 151 12.25 -7.62 8.86
CA LEU A 151 12.42 -9.06 9.02
C LEU A 151 12.94 -9.66 7.71
N SER A 152 13.50 -10.86 7.79
CA SER A 152 13.65 -11.69 6.58
C SER A 152 12.26 -12.05 6.02
N VAL A 153 12.15 -12.19 4.70
CA VAL A 153 10.87 -12.61 4.08
C VAL A 153 10.38 -13.98 4.59
N PRO A 154 11.24 -15.02 4.73
CA PRO A 154 10.81 -16.30 5.31
C PRO A 154 10.22 -16.17 6.71
N GLU A 155 10.85 -15.33 7.55
CA GLU A 155 10.39 -15.10 8.91
C GLU A 155 9.06 -14.37 8.96
N ALA A 156 8.88 -13.31 8.16
CA ALA A 156 7.62 -12.59 8.10
C ALA A 156 6.47 -13.50 7.61
N LEU A 157 6.72 -14.36 6.63
CA LEU A 157 5.75 -15.34 6.14
C LEU A 157 5.41 -16.40 7.19
N ARG A 158 6.40 -16.92 7.90
CA ARG A 158 6.20 -17.87 9.01
C ARG A 158 5.31 -17.26 10.09
N GLN A 159 5.60 -16.03 10.51
CA GLN A 159 4.79 -15.31 11.50
C GLN A 159 3.37 -15.00 10.99
N ALA A 160 3.17 -14.92 9.68
CA ALA A 160 1.86 -14.73 9.06
C ALA A 160 1.04 -16.02 8.90
N GLY A 161 1.52 -17.14 9.45
CA GLY A 161 0.87 -18.45 9.30
C GLY A 161 0.92 -19.00 7.87
N GLN A 162 1.75 -18.40 7.00
CA GLN A 162 1.96 -18.91 5.65
C GLN A 162 3.02 -20.01 5.74
N LYS A 163 2.67 -21.23 5.31
CA LYS A 163 3.66 -22.29 5.14
C LYS A 163 4.71 -21.78 4.17
N SER A 164 5.97 -21.70 4.61
CA SER A 164 7.09 -21.32 3.77
C SER A 164 7.15 -22.31 2.61
N HIS A 165 6.72 -21.91 1.42
CA HIS A 165 6.94 -22.69 0.20
C HIS A 165 8.43 -22.55 -0.12
N ALA A 166 9.25 -23.39 0.50
CA ALA A 166 10.69 -23.45 0.29
C ALA A 166 11.02 -23.49 -1.22
N ALA A 167 10.21 -24.21 -2.01
CA ALA A 167 10.29 -24.28 -3.46
C ALA A 167 10.09 -22.93 -4.21
N LYS A 168 9.16 -22.06 -3.78
CA LYS A 168 8.97 -20.73 -4.40
C LYS A 168 10.05 -19.73 -4.01
N MET A 169 10.59 -19.85 -2.80
CA MET A 169 11.73 -19.05 -2.34
C MET A 169 13.03 -19.46 -3.03
N GLU A 170 13.16 -20.74 -3.40
CA GLU A 170 14.27 -21.24 -4.22
C GLU A 170 14.21 -20.71 -5.66
N MET A 171 13.03 -20.61 -6.28
CA MET A 171 12.84 -19.96 -7.59
C MET A 171 13.32 -18.50 -7.60
N LEU A 172 13.10 -17.75 -6.52
CA LEU A 172 13.60 -16.37 -6.38
C LEU A 172 15.12 -16.30 -6.15
N LYS A 173 15.74 -17.33 -5.57
CA LYS A 173 17.20 -17.46 -5.48
C LYS A 173 17.83 -17.88 -6.82
N LYS A 174 17.12 -18.67 -7.63
CA LYS A 174 17.52 -19.13 -8.97
C LYS A 174 17.35 -18.07 -10.06
N ALA A 175 16.70 -16.93 -9.77
CA ALA A 175 16.69 -15.74 -10.63
C ALA A 175 18.04 -14.98 -10.65
N LYS A 176 19.12 -15.60 -10.16
CA LYS A 176 20.49 -15.31 -10.59
C LYS A 176 20.64 -15.78 -12.05
N LEU A 177 20.26 -14.93 -13.00
CA LEU A 177 20.80 -14.95 -14.36
C LEU A 177 22.12 -14.19 -14.39
#